data_AF-A0A0W8DG12-F1
#
_entry.id   AF-A0A0W8DG12-F1
#
_cell.length_a   1.000
_cell.length_b   1.000
_cell.length_c   1.000
_cell.angle_alpha   90.00
_cell.angle_beta   90.00
_cell.angle_gamma   90.00
#
_symmetry.space_group_name_H-M   'P 1'
#
loop_
_entity.id
_entity.type
_entity.pdbx_description
1 polymer ?
#
loop_
_entity_poly.entity_id
_entity_poly.type
_entity_poly.pdbx_seq_one_letter_code
_entity_poly.pdbx_strand_id
1 'polypeptide(L)'
;MEELELRMLQWGIRDGAGAADDEDDAAESDSSGGGEVIYQLNLPSKGRRSTYSNELKLRVVEEVRAGGKVAAVAASNDVHTRTAVYEWIKNEDRLRQACANKKSSKTTLGGQGRHCVFPYADELIQWIKAMRRDDFALRTNHCVAFVKEEYSSWASDYLLTRQEDSLRRAIRRVALSRGFSFRRATKTIISTQELLTEQQRFSAEVGAEIKKAYQRECVFNADETAV
;
A
#
# COMPACT_ATOMS: atom_id res chain seq x y z
N MET A 1 -13.94 6.67 24.58
CA MET A 1 -14.75 6.27 23.40
C MET A 1 -15.54 7.47 22.91
N GLU A 2 -16.32 8.12 23.79
CA GLU A 2 -17.13 9.32 23.48
C GLU A 2 -16.35 10.51 22.89
N GLU A 3 -15.14 10.82 23.38
CA GLU A 3 -14.34 11.95 22.86
C GLU A 3 -13.83 11.73 21.43
N LEU A 4 -13.52 10.48 21.07
CA LEU A 4 -13.13 10.10 19.70
C LEU A 4 -14.33 10.10 18.76
N GLU A 5 -15.50 9.65 19.22
CA GLU A 5 -16.74 9.71 18.45
C GLU A 5 -17.20 11.15 18.19
N LEU A 6 -17.05 12.04 19.17
CA LEU A 6 -17.28 13.49 19.02
C LEU A 6 -16.29 14.13 18.03
N ARG A 7 -15.00 13.79 18.10
CA ARG A 7 -13.98 14.25 17.13
C ARG A 7 -14.26 13.71 15.72
N MET A 8 -14.76 12.47 15.61
CA MET A 8 -15.17 11.86 14.33
C MET A 8 -16.39 12.53 13.70
N LEU A 9 -17.38 12.92 14.51
CA LEU A 9 -18.54 13.70 14.06
C LEU A 9 -18.11 15.12 13.60
N GLN A 10 -17.17 15.74 14.31
CA GLN A 10 -16.64 17.06 13.98
C GLN A 10 -15.81 17.07 12.67
N TRP A 11 -15.26 15.93 12.26
CA TRP A 11 -14.52 15.79 11.00
C TRP A 11 -15.39 15.63 9.75
N GLY A 12 -16.73 15.70 9.87
CA GLY A 12 -17.64 15.63 8.72
C GLY A 12 -17.56 14.30 7.96
N ILE A 13 -17.05 13.25 8.59
CA ILE A 13 -17.03 11.90 8.02
C ILE A 13 -18.39 11.28 8.34
N ARG A 14 -19.38 11.64 7.54
CA ARG A 14 -20.73 11.05 7.64
C ARG A 14 -20.58 9.53 7.55
N ASP A 15 -21.19 8.81 8.50
CA ASP A 15 -21.53 7.41 8.34
C ASP A 15 -22.55 7.31 7.19
N GLY A 16 -22.03 7.39 5.97
CA GLY A 16 -22.78 7.21 4.75
C GLY A 16 -22.79 5.73 4.42
N ALA A 17 -23.74 5.00 4.99
CA ALA A 17 -24.40 3.97 4.21
C ALA A 17 -24.80 4.60 2.86
N GLY A 18 -24.16 4.16 1.76
CA GLY A 18 -24.62 4.46 0.40
C GLY A 18 -24.16 5.79 -0.23
N ALA A 19 -22.89 6.18 -0.14
CA ALA A 19 -22.31 7.09 -1.12
C ALA A 19 -21.15 6.39 -1.85
N ALA A 20 -21.43 5.99 -3.09
CA ALA A 20 -20.40 5.61 -4.04
C ALA A 20 -19.61 6.87 -4.40
N ASP A 21 -18.48 7.08 -3.76
CA ASP A 21 -17.43 7.96 -4.30
C ASP A 21 -16.69 7.17 -5.39
N ASP A 22 -17.40 6.96 -6.50
CA ASP A 22 -16.80 6.73 -7.81
C ASP A 22 -16.51 8.11 -8.40
N GLU A 23 -15.30 8.62 -8.20
CA GLU A 23 -14.61 9.55 -9.09
C GLU A 23 -13.18 9.76 -8.55
N ASP A 24 -12.24 9.00 -9.12
CA ASP A 24 -10.85 9.41 -9.41
C ASP A 24 -10.03 8.18 -9.86
N ASP A 25 -10.51 7.55 -10.93
CA ASP A 25 -9.68 6.83 -11.90
C ASP A 25 -10.17 7.24 -13.30
N ALA A 26 -10.32 8.55 -13.52
CA ALA A 26 -10.23 9.11 -14.86
C ALA A 26 -8.74 9.39 -15.11
N ALA A 27 -8.16 8.63 -16.03
CA ALA A 27 -6.98 9.09 -16.73
C ALA A 27 -7.37 10.40 -17.44
N GLU A 28 -7.05 11.54 -16.83
CA GLU A 28 -7.20 12.86 -17.44
C GLU A 28 -6.29 12.92 -18.68
N SER A 29 -6.90 12.64 -19.83
CA SER A 29 -6.46 13.09 -21.14
C SER A 29 -6.93 14.53 -21.30
N ASP A 30 -5.98 15.47 -21.37
CA ASP A 30 -6.24 16.85 -21.76
C ASP A 30 -6.99 16.89 -23.11
N SER A 31 -8.25 17.33 -23.09
CA SER A 31 -9.04 17.63 -24.27
C SER A 31 -9.06 19.15 -24.49
N SER A 32 -8.09 19.65 -25.27
CA SER A 32 -8.24 20.90 -26.02
C SER A 32 -8.68 20.57 -27.43
N GLY A 33 -9.86 21.06 -27.82
CA GLY A 33 -10.44 20.86 -29.15
C GLY A 33 -9.61 21.51 -30.25
N GLY A 34 -9.35 20.74 -31.31
CA GLY A 34 -8.74 21.18 -32.55
C GLY A 34 -8.38 19.94 -33.36
N GLY A 35 -9.17 19.63 -34.38
CA GLY A 35 -8.94 18.46 -35.23
C GLY A 35 -7.62 18.60 -35.97
N GLU A 36 -6.61 17.87 -35.52
CA GLU A 36 -5.36 17.70 -36.25
C GLU A 36 -4.91 16.24 -36.12
N VAL A 37 -4.57 15.66 -37.27
CA VAL A 37 -4.18 14.25 -37.44
C VAL A 37 -2.94 13.97 -36.59
N ILE A 38 -3.11 13.28 -35.45
CA ILE A 38 -2.00 12.97 -34.55
C ILE A 38 -1.12 11.88 -35.18
N TYR A 39 0.03 12.30 -35.69
CA TYR A 39 1.17 11.40 -35.84
C TYR A 39 1.51 10.85 -34.45
N GLN A 40 1.40 9.54 -34.25
CA GLN A 40 1.84 8.87 -33.03
C GLN A 40 3.37 9.04 -32.90
N LEU A 41 3.80 10.14 -32.28
CA LEU A 41 5.15 10.25 -31.77
C LEU A 41 5.26 9.30 -30.58
N ASN A 42 5.91 8.16 -30.82
CA ASN A 42 6.38 7.24 -29.79
C ASN A 42 7.34 8.00 -28.84
N LEU A 43 6.78 8.69 -27.84
CA LEU A 43 7.56 9.23 -26.74
C LEU A 43 7.92 8.06 -25.81
N PRO A 44 9.21 7.82 -25.53
CA PRO A 44 9.61 6.73 -24.66
C PRO A 44 8.99 6.94 -23.28
N SER A 45 8.19 5.96 -22.85
CA SER A 45 7.75 5.78 -21.48
C SER A 45 8.93 6.01 -20.53
N LYS A 46 8.81 6.97 -19.59
CA LYS A 46 9.80 7.14 -18.51
C LYS A 46 9.84 5.83 -17.72
N GLY A 47 10.87 5.01 -18.00
CA GLY A 47 11.07 3.73 -17.35
C GLY A 47 11.03 3.87 -15.83
N ARG A 48 10.39 2.90 -15.16
CA ARG A 48 10.45 2.79 -13.70
C ARG A 48 11.92 2.79 -13.27
N ARG A 49 12.27 3.52 -12.20
CA ARG A 49 13.64 3.55 -11.67
C ARG A 49 14.17 2.13 -11.51
N SER A 50 15.29 1.82 -12.18
CA SER A 50 15.89 0.49 -12.14
C SER A 50 16.30 0.13 -10.69
N THR A 51 15.86 -1.04 -10.25
CA THR A 51 16.00 -1.54 -8.88
C THR A 51 16.97 -2.71 -8.91
N TYR A 52 18.20 -2.49 -8.46
CA TYR A 52 19.27 -3.49 -8.45
C TYR A 52 19.39 -4.21 -7.08
N SER A 53 19.59 -5.53 -7.10
CA SER A 53 19.85 -6.35 -5.90
C SER A 53 21.17 -5.96 -5.21
N ASN A 54 21.28 -6.21 -3.91
CA ASN A 54 22.52 -5.89 -3.17
C ASN A 54 23.70 -6.73 -3.65
N GLU A 55 23.46 -8.00 -4.04
CA GLU A 55 24.45 -8.86 -4.68
C GLU A 55 25.02 -8.25 -5.97
N LEU A 56 24.18 -7.72 -6.85
CA LEU A 56 24.63 -7.08 -8.08
C LEU A 56 25.41 -5.80 -7.79
N LYS A 57 24.93 -4.98 -6.85
CA LYS A 57 25.62 -3.76 -6.43
C LYS A 57 27.01 -4.07 -5.89
N LEU A 58 27.14 -5.10 -5.06
CA LEU A 58 28.42 -5.49 -4.47
C LEU A 58 29.40 -6.01 -5.52
N ARG A 59 28.93 -6.87 -6.44
CA ARG A 59 29.74 -7.34 -7.59
C ARG A 59 30.29 -6.17 -8.40
N VAL A 60 29.43 -5.21 -8.76
CA VAL A 60 29.83 -4.02 -9.52
C VAL A 60 30.87 -3.18 -8.75
N VAL A 61 30.70 -3.03 -7.43
CA VAL A 61 31.67 -2.31 -6.60
C VAL A 61 33.01 -3.05 -6.55
N GLU A 62 33.01 -4.37 -6.39
CA GLU A 62 34.22 -5.20 -6.39
C GLU A 62 34.97 -5.14 -7.73
N GLU A 63 34.26 -5.19 -8.86
CA GLU A 63 34.84 -5.04 -10.20
C GLU A 63 35.49 -3.66 -10.42
N VAL A 64 34.88 -2.60 -9.88
CA VAL A 64 35.49 -1.25 -9.90
C VAL A 64 36.72 -1.18 -8.99
N ARG A 65 36.66 -1.78 -7.79
CA ARG A 65 37.80 -1.82 -6.84
C ARG A 65 38.97 -2.66 -7.39
N ALA A 66 38.69 -3.67 -8.20
CA ALA A 66 39.70 -4.48 -8.91
C ALA A 66 40.39 -3.73 -10.07
N GLY A 67 40.06 -2.45 -10.30
CA GLY A 67 40.67 -1.60 -11.33
C GLY A 67 39.81 -1.39 -12.58
N GLY A 68 38.56 -1.89 -12.58
CA GLY A 68 37.62 -1.67 -13.66
C GLY A 68 37.20 -0.19 -13.78
N LYS A 69 37.15 0.33 -15.01
CA LYS A 69 36.59 1.67 -15.26
C LYS A 69 35.08 1.64 -14.99
N VAL A 70 34.59 2.55 -14.16
CA VAL A 70 33.16 2.66 -13.76
C VAL A 70 32.20 2.60 -14.94
N ALA A 71 32.53 3.28 -16.05
CA ALA A 71 31.71 3.29 -17.26
C ALA A 71 31.61 1.92 -17.94
N ALA A 72 32.70 1.16 -17.98
CA ALA A 72 32.77 -0.15 -18.61
C ALA A 72 32.06 -1.20 -17.73
N VAL A 73 32.30 -1.15 -16.41
CA VAL A 73 31.68 -2.05 -15.43
C VAL A 73 30.16 -1.85 -15.35
N ALA A 74 29.70 -0.60 -15.42
CA ALA A 74 28.27 -0.31 -15.47
C ALA A 74 27.61 -0.89 -16.73
N ALA A 75 28.26 -0.75 -17.88
CA ALA A 75 27.75 -1.28 -19.15
C ALA A 75 27.74 -2.82 -19.18
N SER A 76 28.77 -3.47 -18.64
CA SER A 76 28.87 -4.94 -18.59
C SER A 76 27.84 -5.58 -17.65
N ASN A 77 27.38 -4.84 -16.63
CA ASN A 77 26.41 -5.31 -15.64
C ASN A 77 24.98 -4.75 -15.85
N ASP A 78 24.69 -4.20 -17.04
CA ASP A 78 23.39 -3.59 -17.41
C ASP A 78 22.91 -2.52 -16.39
N VAL A 79 23.85 -1.75 -15.85
CA VAL A 79 23.55 -0.63 -14.95
C VAL A 79 23.36 0.62 -15.77
N HIS A 80 22.11 1.09 -15.81
CA HIS A 80 21.66 2.19 -16.65
C HIS A 80 22.35 3.54 -16.36
N THR A 81 22.93 3.74 -15.17
CA THR A 81 23.52 5.04 -14.81
C THR A 81 24.80 4.89 -14.01
N ARG A 82 25.88 5.54 -14.46
CA ARG A 82 27.18 5.57 -13.77
C ARG A 82 27.11 6.22 -12.39
N THR A 83 26.21 7.19 -12.21
CA THR A 83 25.97 7.86 -10.92
C THR A 83 25.53 6.89 -9.84
N ALA A 84 24.74 5.86 -10.20
CA ALA A 84 24.33 4.83 -9.27
C ALA A 84 25.54 4.05 -8.72
N VAL A 85 26.54 3.77 -9.55
CA VAL A 85 27.77 3.08 -9.13
C VAL A 85 28.57 3.93 -8.13
N TYR A 86 28.68 5.24 -8.37
CA TYR A 86 29.32 6.15 -7.40
C TYR A 86 28.58 6.19 -6.04
N GLU A 87 27.24 6.18 -6.05
CA GLU A 87 26.44 6.08 -4.83
C GLU A 87 26.63 4.75 -4.10
N TRP A 88 26.84 3.64 -4.82
CA TRP A 88 27.10 2.34 -4.22
C TRP A 88 28.49 2.26 -3.60
N ILE A 89 29.50 2.83 -4.27
CA ILE A 89 30.86 2.96 -3.72
C ILE A 89 30.83 3.79 -2.43
N LYS A 90 30.04 4.86 -2.37
CA LYS A 90 29.86 5.67 -1.15
C LYS A 90 29.19 4.88 -0.01
N ASN A 91 28.30 3.95 -0.33
CA ASN A 91 27.54 3.15 0.63
C ASN A 91 28.07 1.70 0.74
N GLU A 92 29.34 1.46 0.39
CA GLU A 92 29.94 0.13 0.28
C GLU A 92 29.84 -0.66 1.59
N ASP A 93 30.13 -0.03 2.72
CA ASP A 93 30.08 -0.69 4.03
C ASP A 93 28.67 -1.21 4.36
N ARG A 94 27.65 -0.41 4.04
CA ARG A 94 26.25 -0.77 4.24
C ARG A 94 25.82 -1.90 3.30
N LEU A 95 26.34 -1.92 2.07
CA LEU A 95 26.10 -3.01 1.12
C LEU A 95 26.72 -4.32 1.61
N ARG A 96 27.97 -4.29 2.09
CA ARG A 96 28.65 -5.47 2.65
C ARG A 96 27.92 -6.03 3.86
N GLN A 97 27.50 -5.16 4.79
CA GLN A 97 26.70 -5.56 5.96
C GLN A 97 25.36 -6.21 5.56
N ALA A 98 24.70 -5.67 4.54
CA ALA A 98 23.45 -6.24 4.05
C ALA A 98 23.63 -7.57 3.29
N CYS A 99 24.74 -7.73 2.57
CA CYS A 99 25.06 -9.00 1.89
C CYS A 99 25.53 -10.08 2.86
N ALA A 100 26.14 -9.73 4.00
CA ALA A 100 26.51 -10.69 5.05
C ALA A 100 25.29 -11.46 5.60
N ASN A 101 24.11 -10.83 5.56
CA ASN A 101 22.85 -11.48 5.87
C ASN A 101 22.28 -12.16 4.62
N LYS A 102 22.31 -13.51 4.53
CA LYS A 102 21.81 -14.30 3.37
C LYS A 102 20.36 -13.99 2.94
N LYS A 103 19.52 -13.50 3.84
CA LYS A 103 18.13 -13.08 3.54
C LYS A 103 18.07 -11.67 2.91
N SER A 104 19.08 -10.85 3.15
CA SER A 104 19.16 -9.43 2.76
C SER A 104 20.07 -9.19 1.54
N SER A 105 20.81 -10.21 1.07
CA SER A 105 21.64 -10.15 -0.14
C SER A 105 20.79 -10.08 -1.43
N LYS A 106 19.68 -10.83 -1.47
CA LYS A 106 18.67 -10.80 -2.56
C LYS A 106 17.72 -9.62 -2.49
N THR A 107 17.63 -8.99 -1.32
CA THR A 107 16.79 -7.81 -1.09
C THR A 107 17.58 -6.57 -1.51
N THR A 108 16.92 -5.51 -1.93
CA THR A 108 17.59 -4.22 -2.11
C THR A 108 17.74 -3.56 -0.74
N LEU A 109 18.87 -2.88 -0.48
CA LEU A 109 18.97 -1.98 0.67
C LEU A 109 17.75 -1.05 0.61
N GLY A 110 16.84 -1.20 1.57
CA GLY A 110 15.65 -0.36 1.66
C GLY A 110 16.04 1.12 1.52
N GLY A 111 15.24 1.87 0.76
CA GLY A 111 15.61 3.21 0.26
C GLY A 111 15.36 3.38 -1.24
N GLN A 112 15.18 2.28 -1.98
CA GLN A 112 14.61 2.32 -3.33
C GLN A 112 13.09 2.45 -3.25
N GLY A 113 12.65 3.68 -3.01
CA GLY A 113 11.25 4.06 -2.88
C GLY A 113 11.15 5.55 -2.57
N ARG A 114 9.98 6.15 -2.77
CA ARG A 114 9.76 7.52 -2.31
C ARG A 114 9.78 7.50 -0.78
N HIS A 115 10.71 8.23 -0.16
CA HIS A 115 10.83 8.32 1.30
C HIS A 115 9.48 8.70 1.91
N CYS A 116 9.18 8.14 3.08
CA CYS A 116 8.03 8.57 3.87
C CYS A 116 8.24 10.04 4.24
N VAL A 117 7.39 10.94 3.74
CA VAL A 117 7.55 12.38 4.02
C VAL A 117 7.08 12.72 5.44
N PHE A 118 6.28 11.84 6.04
CA PHE A 118 5.77 12.01 7.39
C PHE A 118 6.79 11.50 8.42
N PRO A 119 7.31 12.37 9.31
CA PRO A 119 8.36 12.02 10.26
C PRO A 119 7.86 11.15 11.43
N TYR A 120 6.60 11.33 11.86
CA TYR A 120 6.01 10.60 12.99
C TYR A 120 5.30 9.31 12.56
N ALA A 121 5.87 8.61 11.59
CA ALA A 121 5.26 7.43 10.98
C ALA A 121 4.95 6.33 12.00
N ASP A 122 5.81 6.13 12.99
CA ASP A 122 5.61 5.06 13.98
C ASP A 122 4.47 5.35 14.94
N GLU A 123 4.24 6.62 15.30
CA GLU A 123 3.14 7.05 16.17
C GLU A 123 1.78 6.89 15.47
N LEU A 124 1.68 7.26 14.18
CA LEU A 124 0.51 6.97 13.36
C LEU A 124 0.20 5.47 13.32
N ILE A 125 1.23 4.63 13.23
CA ILE A 125 1.06 3.18 13.20
C ILE A 125 0.62 2.62 14.54
N GLN A 126 1.11 3.17 15.65
CA GLN A 126 0.63 2.84 16.98
C GLN A 126 -0.85 3.20 17.15
N TRP A 127 -1.25 4.37 16.67
CA TRP A 127 -2.65 4.79 16.66
C TRP A 127 -3.53 3.86 15.80
N ILE A 128 -3.11 3.52 14.58
CA ILE A 128 -3.81 2.55 13.72
C ILE A 128 -3.98 1.20 14.43
N LYS A 129 -2.94 0.73 15.13
CA LYS A 129 -3.00 -0.52 15.90
C LYS A 129 -3.95 -0.43 17.10
N ALA A 130 -4.07 0.73 17.74
CA ALA A 130 -5.02 0.94 18.83
C ALA A 130 -6.45 0.89 18.31
N MET A 131 -6.76 1.65 17.26
CA MET A 131 -8.10 1.66 16.67
C MET A 131 -8.54 0.29 16.13
N ARG A 132 -7.61 -0.51 15.58
CA ARG A 132 -7.93 -1.90 15.18
C ARG A 132 -8.14 -2.85 16.36
N ARG A 133 -7.53 -2.59 17.53
CA ARG A 133 -7.79 -3.38 18.74
C ARG A 133 -9.21 -3.11 19.26
N ASP A 134 -9.73 -1.92 18.99
CA ASP A 134 -11.08 -1.51 19.36
C ASP A 134 -12.11 -1.83 18.24
N ASP A 135 -11.76 -2.70 17.29
CA ASP A 135 -12.58 -3.10 16.12
C ASP A 135 -13.13 -1.94 15.27
N PHE A 136 -12.43 -0.79 15.28
CA PHE A 136 -12.87 0.38 14.54
C PHE A 136 -12.61 0.25 13.02
N ALA A 137 -13.62 0.57 12.22
CA ALA A 137 -13.56 0.56 10.75
C ALA A 137 -12.72 1.73 10.21
N LEU A 138 -11.39 1.59 10.26
CA LEU A 138 -10.46 2.61 9.80
C LEU A 138 -10.53 2.84 8.28
N ARG A 139 -10.54 4.12 7.90
CA ARG A 139 -10.35 4.63 6.53
C ARG A 139 -9.10 5.52 6.50
N THR A 140 -8.58 5.79 5.30
CA THR A 140 -7.46 6.74 5.13
C THR A 140 -7.80 8.12 5.70
N ASN A 141 -9.07 8.54 5.63
CA ASN A 141 -9.53 9.83 6.12
C ASN A 141 -9.36 9.96 7.64
N HIS A 142 -9.64 8.91 8.40
CA HIS A 142 -9.43 8.89 9.85
C HIS A 142 -7.95 9.08 10.20
N CYS A 143 -7.04 8.46 9.44
CA CYS A 143 -5.60 8.61 9.63
C CYS A 143 -5.12 10.03 9.32
N VAL A 144 -5.69 10.66 8.29
CA VAL A 144 -5.34 12.04 7.89
C VAL A 144 -5.84 13.04 8.92
N ALA A 145 -7.02 12.82 9.47
CA ALA A 145 -7.60 13.68 10.48
C ALA A 145 -6.83 13.59 11.81
N PHE A 146 -6.46 12.38 12.24
CA PHE A 146 -5.50 12.18 13.35
C PHE A 146 -4.21 12.98 13.14
N VAL A 147 -3.63 12.95 11.93
CA VAL A 147 -2.41 13.70 11.62
C VAL A 147 -2.63 15.21 11.64
N LYS A 148 -3.77 15.70 11.15
CA LYS A 148 -4.11 17.13 11.17
C LYS A 148 -4.31 17.66 12.58
N GLU A 149 -4.77 16.85 13.52
CA GLU A 149 -4.97 17.27 14.91
C GLU A 149 -3.68 17.17 15.73
N GLU A 150 -3.09 15.99 15.82
CA GLU A 150 -1.95 15.74 16.71
C GLU A 150 -0.64 16.34 16.16
N TYR A 151 -0.53 16.49 14.83
CA TYR A 151 0.62 17.10 14.16
C TYR A 151 0.19 18.28 13.30
N SER A 152 -0.67 19.14 13.84
CA SER A 152 -1.24 20.30 13.16
C SER A 152 -0.20 21.25 12.56
N SER A 153 0.92 21.49 13.27
CA SER A 153 2.04 22.31 12.78
C SER A 153 2.64 21.72 11.51
N TRP A 154 3.02 20.45 11.57
CA TRP A 154 3.58 19.73 10.42
C TRP A 154 2.59 19.63 9.26
N ALA A 155 1.31 19.32 9.56
CA ALA A 155 0.27 19.20 8.55
C ALA A 155 0.03 20.53 7.84
N SER A 156 0.02 21.64 8.58
CA SER A 156 -0.12 22.99 8.03
C SER A 156 1.07 23.33 7.13
N ASP A 157 2.30 23.15 7.62
CA ASP A 157 3.52 23.39 6.84
C ASP A 157 3.58 22.56 5.55
N TYR A 158 3.16 21.29 5.64
CA TYR A 158 3.10 20.40 4.48
C TYR A 158 2.08 20.87 3.44
N LEU A 159 0.92 21.36 3.88
CA LEU A 159 -0.16 21.83 3.01
C LEU A 159 0.08 23.23 2.43
N LEU A 160 0.97 24.05 3.01
CA LEU A 160 1.38 25.32 2.41
C LEU A 160 1.96 25.15 1.00
N THR A 161 2.63 24.02 0.74
CA THR A 161 3.30 23.76 -0.54
C THR A 161 2.58 22.71 -1.39
N ARG A 162 1.52 22.07 -0.89
CA ARG A 162 0.94 20.87 -1.49
C ARG A 162 -0.56 20.72 -1.24
N GLN A 163 -1.22 20.06 -2.18
CA GLN A 163 -2.65 19.75 -2.10
C GLN A 163 -2.98 18.71 -1.03
N GLU A 164 -4.22 18.73 -0.53
CA GLU A 164 -4.71 17.81 0.51
C GLU A 164 -4.61 16.34 0.08
N ASP A 165 -4.85 16.02 -1.20
CA ASP A 165 -4.72 14.64 -1.68
C ASP A 165 -3.28 14.14 -1.64
N SER A 166 -2.30 15.05 -1.68
CA SER A 166 -0.90 14.66 -1.51
C SER A 166 -0.62 14.19 -0.09
N LEU A 167 -1.31 14.75 0.92
CA LEU A 167 -1.25 14.32 2.31
C LEU A 167 -1.95 12.96 2.46
N ARG A 168 -3.17 12.81 1.90
CA ARG A 168 -3.89 11.52 1.87
C ARG A 168 -3.04 10.39 1.28
N ARG A 169 -2.38 10.64 0.14
CA ARG A 169 -1.46 9.69 -0.51
C ARG A 169 -0.22 9.40 0.32
N ALA A 170 0.33 10.40 1.03
CA ALA A 170 1.47 10.20 1.92
C ALA A 170 1.10 9.27 3.09
N ILE A 171 0.01 9.58 3.80
CA ILE A 171 -0.49 8.79 4.95
C ILE A 171 -0.88 7.38 4.53
N ARG A 172 -1.60 7.22 3.42
CA ARG A 172 -1.93 5.88 2.86
C ARG A 172 -0.67 5.06 2.59
N ARG A 173 0.38 5.67 2.07
CA ARG A 173 1.66 4.99 1.81
C ARG A 173 2.35 4.53 3.08
N VAL A 174 2.27 5.31 4.16
CA VAL A 174 2.80 4.91 5.49
C VAL A 174 2.08 3.67 6.01
N ALA A 175 0.75 3.66 5.94
CA ALA A 175 -0.05 2.52 6.36
C ALA A 175 0.30 1.26 5.53
N LEU A 176 0.32 1.39 4.20
CA LEU A 176 0.63 0.29 3.28
C LEU A 176 2.05 -0.26 3.45
N SER A 177 3.05 0.60 3.66
CA SER A 177 4.44 0.16 3.83
C SER A 177 4.65 -0.68 5.09
N ARG A 178 3.72 -0.59 6.05
CA ARG A 178 3.70 -1.37 7.30
C ARG A 178 2.69 -2.52 7.26
N GLY A 179 2.14 -2.84 6.08
CA GLY A 179 1.23 -3.98 5.88
C GLY A 179 -0.24 -3.70 6.19
N PHE A 180 -0.63 -2.44 6.42
CA PHE A 180 -2.02 -2.08 6.64
C PHE A 180 -2.71 -1.76 5.32
N SER A 181 -3.66 -2.61 4.94
CA SER A 181 -4.65 -2.29 3.91
C SER A 181 -5.95 -1.81 4.56
N PHE A 182 -6.59 -0.81 3.96
CA PHE A 182 -7.96 -0.43 4.28
C PHE A 182 -8.87 -1.26 3.36
N ARG A 183 -9.72 -2.11 3.93
CA ARG A 183 -10.64 -2.93 3.13
C ARG A 183 -11.70 -2.02 2.51
N ARG A 184 -11.96 -2.19 1.20
CA ARG A 184 -13.19 -1.65 0.60
C ARG A 184 -14.34 -2.52 1.07
N ALA A 185 -15.47 -1.91 1.41
CA ALA A 185 -16.69 -2.67 1.66
C ALA A 185 -17.00 -3.50 0.42
N THR A 186 -17.10 -4.82 0.59
CA THR A 186 -17.62 -5.70 -0.47
C THR A 186 -19.13 -5.49 -0.52
N LYS A 187 -19.67 -5.21 -1.71
CA LYS A 187 -21.12 -5.16 -1.93
C LYS A 187 -21.65 -6.59 -1.76
N THR A 188 -22.15 -6.93 -0.58
CA THR A 188 -22.96 -8.15 -0.43
C THR A 188 -24.36 -7.84 -0.93
N ILE A 189 -24.92 -8.73 -1.73
CA ILE A 189 -26.28 -8.59 -2.27
C ILE A 189 -27.31 -8.63 -1.12
N ILE A 190 -26.95 -9.27 -0.01
CA ILE A 190 -27.76 -9.45 1.20
C ILE A 190 -27.11 -8.68 2.35
N SER A 191 -27.91 -8.08 3.24
CA SER A 191 -27.38 -7.41 4.43
C SER A 191 -26.76 -8.42 5.40
N THR A 192 -25.78 -8.01 6.20
CA THR A 192 -25.12 -8.90 7.17
C THR A 192 -26.09 -9.44 8.21
N GLN A 193 -27.10 -8.65 8.59
CA GLN A 193 -28.14 -9.05 9.54
C GLN A 193 -29.06 -10.12 8.96
N GLU A 194 -29.51 -9.95 7.71
CA GLU A 194 -30.32 -10.96 7.03
C GLU A 194 -29.55 -12.26 6.84
N LEU A 195 -28.28 -12.18 6.42
CA LEU A 195 -27.43 -13.36 6.23
C LEU A 195 -27.24 -14.15 7.54
N LEU A 196 -27.01 -13.46 8.66
CA LEU A 196 -26.89 -14.10 9.97
C LEU A 196 -28.22 -14.72 10.42
N THR A 197 -29.33 -14.03 10.17
CA THR A 197 -30.67 -14.53 10.51
C THR A 197 -31.01 -15.80 9.72
N GLU A 198 -30.76 -15.79 8.42
CA GLU A 198 -30.94 -16.98 7.56
C GLU A 198 -30.01 -18.11 7.96
N GLN A 199 -28.74 -17.83 8.24
CA GLN A 199 -27.78 -18.85 8.69
C GLN A 199 -28.23 -19.50 10.01
N GLN A 200 -28.69 -18.69 10.97
CA GLN A 200 -29.22 -19.19 12.25
C GLN A 200 -30.46 -20.04 12.04
N ARG A 201 -31.41 -19.57 11.20
CA ARG A 201 -32.63 -20.29 10.87
C ARG A 201 -32.34 -21.64 10.21
N PHE A 202 -31.49 -21.65 9.19
CA PHE A 202 -31.07 -22.86 8.49
C PHE A 202 -30.38 -23.84 9.44
N SER A 203 -29.50 -23.34 10.31
CA SER A 203 -28.81 -24.19 11.30
C SER A 203 -29.77 -24.81 12.32
N ALA A 204 -30.79 -24.05 12.76
CA ALA A 204 -31.77 -24.50 13.73
C ALA A 204 -32.78 -25.49 13.15
N GLU A 205 -33.21 -25.29 11.91
CA GLU A 205 -34.21 -26.14 11.25
C GLU A 205 -33.52 -27.33 10.56
N VAL A 206 -32.76 -27.06 9.50
CA VAL A 206 -32.15 -28.08 8.63
C VAL A 206 -30.96 -28.74 9.33
N GLY A 207 -30.11 -27.95 9.97
CA GLY A 207 -28.93 -28.46 10.68
C GLY A 207 -29.29 -29.42 11.83
N ALA A 208 -30.35 -29.11 12.58
CA ALA A 208 -30.83 -29.96 13.66
C ALA A 208 -31.42 -31.28 13.14
N GLU A 209 -32.23 -31.22 12.07
CA GLU A 209 -32.86 -32.42 11.51
C GLU A 209 -31.82 -33.35 10.85
N ILE A 210 -30.83 -32.79 10.13
CA ILE A 210 -29.72 -33.58 9.56
C ILE A 210 -28.91 -34.25 10.66
N LYS A 211 -28.59 -33.53 11.75
CA LYS A 211 -27.83 -34.07 12.88
C LYS A 211 -28.59 -35.18 13.62
N LYS A 212 -29.92 -35.14 13.61
CA LYS A 212 -30.78 -36.19 14.18
C LYS A 212 -30.87 -37.42 13.27
N ALA A 213 -30.97 -37.21 11.96
CA ALA A 213 -31.19 -38.27 10.99
C ALA A 213 -29.91 -39.01 10.56
N TYR A 214 -28.76 -38.34 10.56
CA TYR A 214 -27.51 -38.88 10.02
C TYR A 214 -26.34 -38.71 10.99
N GLN A 215 -25.47 -39.72 11.05
CA GLN A 215 -24.16 -39.58 11.70
C GLN A 215 -23.26 -38.70 10.84
N ARG A 216 -22.36 -37.95 11.49
CA ARG A 216 -21.50 -36.97 10.81
C ARG A 216 -20.61 -37.59 9.73
N GLU A 217 -20.23 -38.85 9.90
CA GLU A 217 -19.42 -39.63 8.96
C GLU A 217 -20.15 -39.90 7.62
N CYS A 218 -21.47 -39.72 7.57
CA CYS A 218 -22.29 -39.94 6.39
C CYS A 218 -22.71 -38.65 5.69
N VAL A 219 -22.20 -37.48 6.14
CA VAL A 219 -22.49 -36.18 5.52
C VAL A 219 -21.31 -35.77 4.65
N PHE A 220 -21.52 -35.77 3.33
CA PHE A 220 -20.50 -35.40 2.36
C PHE A 220 -20.79 -34.01 1.80
N ASN A 221 -19.75 -33.17 1.70
CA ASN A 221 -19.86 -31.90 1.00
C ASN A 221 -19.77 -32.16 -0.51
N ALA A 222 -20.69 -31.57 -1.27
CA ALA A 222 -20.70 -31.63 -2.72
C ALA A 222 -20.88 -30.20 -3.24
N ASP A 223 -19.77 -29.48 -3.37
CA ASP A 223 -19.72 -28.18 -4.03
C ASP A 223 -18.91 -28.27 -5.33
N GLU A 224 -19.48 -27.76 -6.41
CA GLU A 224 -18.77 -27.62 -7.68
C GLU A 224 -17.93 -26.34 -7.61
N THR A 225 -16.65 -26.48 -7.30
CA THR A 225 -15.67 -25.41 -7.56
C THR A 225 -15.32 -25.39 -9.04
N ALA A 226 -15.72 -24.32 -9.75
CA ALA A 226 -15.31 -24.08 -11.12
C ALA A 226 -13.77 -24.07 -11.24
N VAL A 227 -13.25 -24.75 -12.27
CA VAL A 227 -11.81 -24.84 -12.61
C VAL A 227 -11.43 -23.74 -13.58
#